data_AF-A0A6G3MJG2-F1
#
_entry.id   AF-A0A6G3MJG2-F1
#
_cell.length_a   1.000
_cell.length_b   1.000
_cell.length_c   1.000
_cell.angle_alpha   90.00
_cell.angle_beta   90.00
_cell.angle_gamma   90.00
#
_symmetry.space_group_name_H-M   'P 1'
#
loop_
_entity.id
_entity.type
_entity.pdbx_description
1 polymer ?
#
loop_
_entity_poly.entity_id
_entity_poly.type
_entity_poly.pdbx_seq_one_letter_code
_entity_poly.pdbx_strand_id
1 'polypeptide(L)'
;MTLLFSLVQAVACANVGVDLISPFVGRISDWYKNAKGLKIEHVEDDPGVLSVQKIFSYYKKFGVQTIVMGASFRNIDQIKALTGIDALTISYVIIPLKPNNKTSYFNCFIYSSFE
;
A
#
# COMPACT_ATOMS: atom_id res chain seq x y z
N MET A 1 -7.05 -3.19 10.49
CA MET A 1 -8.17 -3.32 9.52
C MET A 1 -7.63 -3.65 8.14
N THR A 2 -8.21 -4.61 7.41
CA THR A 2 -7.82 -5.01 6.05
C THR A 2 -8.99 -4.86 5.07
N LEU A 3 -8.78 -5.15 3.78
CA LEU A 3 -9.76 -4.91 2.69
C LEU A 3 -10.19 -3.44 2.63
N LEU A 4 -9.22 -2.53 2.71
CA LEU A 4 -9.44 -1.09 2.69
C LEU A 4 -9.19 -0.52 1.29
N PHE A 5 -10.20 0.15 0.72
CA PHE A 5 -10.22 0.60 -0.68
C PHE A 5 -10.54 2.09 -0.84
N SER A 6 -10.87 2.80 0.24
CA SER A 6 -11.29 4.20 0.17
C SER A 6 -10.81 5.03 1.36
N LEU A 7 -10.67 6.34 1.14
CA LEU A 7 -10.37 7.29 2.21
C LEU A 7 -11.46 7.29 3.30
N VAL A 8 -12.73 7.10 2.93
CA VAL A 8 -13.84 7.06 3.90
C VAL A 8 -13.65 5.93 4.91
N GLN A 9 -13.27 4.73 4.44
CA GLN A 9 -12.95 3.62 5.34
C GLN A 9 -11.74 3.94 6.24
N ALA A 10 -10.70 4.57 5.68
CA ALA A 10 -9.54 4.98 6.47
C ALA A 10 -9.93 5.97 7.57
N VAL A 11 -10.67 7.03 7.24
CA VAL A 11 -11.15 8.02 8.23
C VAL A 11 -12.00 7.35 9.30
N ALA A 12 -12.90 6.43 8.93
CA ALA A 12 -13.69 5.69 9.90
C ALA A 12 -12.80 4.85 10.86
N CYS A 13 -11.76 4.21 10.33
CA CYS A 13 -10.78 3.46 11.13
C CYS A 13 -9.98 4.38 12.07
N ALA A 14 -9.57 5.55 11.60
CA ALA A 14 -8.87 6.54 12.40
C ALA A 14 -9.72 7.05 13.58
N ASN A 15 -11.01 7.29 13.35
CA ASN A 15 -11.94 7.78 14.38
C ASN A 15 -12.14 6.79 15.54
N VAL A 16 -11.95 5.49 15.30
CA VAL A 16 -12.04 4.46 16.35
C VAL A 16 -10.65 4.04 16.87
N GLY A 17 -9.58 4.72 16.43
CA GLY A 17 -8.23 4.55 16.95
C GLY A 17 -7.61 3.18 16.68
N VAL A 18 -7.87 2.56 15.53
CA VAL A 18 -7.21 1.28 15.21
C VAL A 18 -5.70 1.46 15.12
N ASP A 19 -4.93 0.44 15.50
CA ASP A 19 -3.47 0.51 15.45
C ASP A 19 -2.94 0.56 14.01
N LEU A 20 -3.56 -0.20 13.10
CA LEU A 20 -3.05 -0.39 11.75
C LEU A 20 -4.19 -0.57 10.73
N ILE A 21 -3.99 -0.02 9.53
CA ILE A 21 -4.79 -0.32 8.34
C ILE A 21 -3.92 -0.88 7.21
N SER A 22 -4.48 -1.79 6.40
CA SER A 22 -3.81 -2.36 5.23
C SER A 22 -4.58 -2.10 3.93
N PRO A 23 -4.44 -0.90 3.33
CA PRO A 23 -5.06 -0.60 2.05
C PRO A 23 -4.46 -1.42 0.91
N PHE A 24 -5.32 -1.94 0.04
CA PHE A 24 -4.92 -2.83 -1.05
C PHE A 24 -4.63 -2.05 -2.33
N VAL A 25 -3.37 -2.06 -2.77
CA VAL A 25 -2.92 -1.34 -3.96
C VAL A 25 -3.37 -2.06 -5.23
N GLY A 26 -2.87 -3.28 -5.44
CA GLY A 26 -3.07 -4.02 -6.68
C GLY A 26 -4.52 -4.40 -6.97
N ARG A 27 -5.34 -4.64 -5.94
CA ARG A 27 -6.77 -4.91 -6.13
C ARG A 27 -7.53 -3.69 -6.65
N ILE A 28 -7.11 -2.48 -6.29
CA ILE A 28 -7.68 -1.25 -6.86
C ILE A 28 -7.26 -1.16 -8.34
N SER A 29 -5.97 -1.36 -8.64
CA SER A 29 -5.47 -1.35 -10.03
C SER A 29 -6.21 -2.36 -10.91
N ASP A 30 -6.43 -3.58 -10.43
CA ASP A 30 -7.18 -4.63 -11.13
C ASP A 30 -8.62 -4.20 -11.41
N TRP A 31 -9.29 -3.59 -10.43
CA TRP A 31 -10.66 -3.12 -10.60
C TRP A 31 -10.75 -2.06 -11.71
N TYR A 32 -9.83 -1.09 -11.74
CA TYR A 32 -9.81 -0.06 -12.80
C TYR A 32 -9.50 -0.65 -14.19
N LYS A 33 -8.57 -1.60 -14.29
CA LYS A 33 -8.27 -2.30 -15.54
C LYS A 33 -9.50 -3.05 -16.06
N ASN A 34 -10.16 -3.82 -15.20
CA ASN A 34 -11.28 -4.68 -15.60
C ASN A 34 -12.57 -3.89 -15.85
N ALA A 35 -12.89 -2.92 -14.99
CA ALA A 35 -14.15 -2.19 -15.07
C ALA A 35 -14.11 -1.03 -16.07
N LYS A 36 -12.93 -0.41 -16.29
CA LYS A 36 -12.80 0.81 -17.10
C LYS A 36 -11.85 0.66 -18.29
N GLY A 37 -11.24 -0.51 -18.49
CA GLY A 37 -10.23 -0.70 -19.53
C GLY A 37 -8.98 0.17 -19.34
N LEU A 38 -8.72 0.64 -18.10
CA LEU A 38 -7.61 1.54 -17.83
C LEU A 38 -6.28 0.86 -18.15
N LYS A 39 -5.44 1.53 -18.94
CA LYS A 39 -4.04 1.16 -19.14
C LYS A 39 -3.18 2.05 -18.25
N ILE A 40 -2.40 1.42 -17.38
CA ILE A 40 -1.48 2.11 -16.46
C ILE A 40 -0.11 2.10 -17.14
N GLU A 41 0.28 3.23 -17.72
CA GLU A 41 1.56 3.39 -18.42
C GLU A 41 2.68 3.81 -17.45
N HIS A 42 2.33 4.66 -16.49
CA HIS A 42 3.21 5.15 -15.43
C HIS A 42 2.67 4.73 -14.07
N VAL A 43 3.54 4.35 -13.14
CA VAL A 43 3.12 3.85 -11.83
C VAL A 43 2.55 4.96 -10.94
N GLU A 44 2.94 6.20 -11.20
CA GLU A 44 2.44 7.41 -10.59
C GLU A 44 0.95 7.63 -10.89
N ASP A 45 0.47 7.09 -12.01
CA ASP A 45 -0.94 7.14 -12.41
C ASP A 45 -1.73 5.91 -11.93
N ASP A 46 -1.10 4.97 -11.22
CA ASP A 46 -1.77 3.77 -10.71
C ASP A 46 -2.80 4.16 -9.64
N PRO A 47 -4.11 3.87 -9.84
CA PRO A 47 -5.15 4.28 -8.91
C PRO A 47 -5.01 3.64 -7.52
N GLY A 48 -4.35 2.49 -7.42
CA GLY A 48 -4.01 1.87 -6.13
C GLY A 48 -2.94 2.65 -5.39
N VAL A 49 -1.88 3.08 -6.10
CA VAL A 49 -0.79 3.89 -5.54
C VAL A 49 -1.33 5.24 -5.06
N LEU A 50 -2.06 5.95 -5.94
CA LEU A 50 -2.68 7.23 -5.62
C LEU A 50 -3.63 7.15 -4.42
N SER A 51 -4.40 6.05 -4.31
CA SER A 51 -5.30 5.82 -3.18
C SER A 51 -4.53 5.73 -1.85
N VAL A 52 -3.44 4.95 -1.80
CA VAL A 52 -2.64 4.81 -0.57
C VAL A 52 -1.91 6.10 -0.22
N GLN A 53 -1.33 6.78 -1.22
CA GLN A 53 -0.69 8.09 -1.00
C GLN A 53 -1.69 9.09 -0.41
N LYS A 54 -2.91 9.16 -0.94
CA LYS A 54 -3.97 10.03 -0.42
C LYS A 54 -4.32 9.72 1.04
N ILE A 55 -4.45 8.43 1.39
CA ILE A 55 -4.72 8.00 2.77
C ILE A 55 -3.56 8.38 3.69
N PHE A 56 -2.33 8.08 3.29
CA PHE A 56 -1.13 8.39 4.07
C PHE A 56 -0.98 9.90 4.30
N SER A 57 -1.09 10.71 3.25
CA SER A 57 -1.03 12.17 3.35
C SER A 57 -2.14 12.73 4.24
N TYR A 58 -3.35 12.18 4.18
CA TYR A 58 -4.43 12.57 5.10
C TYR A 58 -4.03 12.29 6.55
N TYR A 59 -3.56 11.06 6.84
CA TYR A 59 -3.18 10.66 8.19
C TYR A 59 -2.08 11.56 8.76
N LYS A 60 -1.02 11.83 7.98
CA LYS A 60 0.06 12.72 8.42
C LYS A 60 -0.38 14.16 8.59
N LYS A 61 -1.21 14.68 7.68
CA LYS A 61 -1.75 16.04 7.78
C LYS A 61 -2.57 16.27 9.05
N PHE A 62 -3.33 15.26 9.48
CA PHE A 62 -4.22 15.36 10.64
C PHE A 62 -3.65 14.72 11.92
N GLY A 63 -2.39 14.31 11.93
CA GLY A 63 -1.74 13.72 13.11
C GLY A 63 -2.34 12.38 13.56
N VAL A 64 -2.94 11.62 12.63
CA VAL A 64 -3.49 10.29 12.90
C VAL A 64 -2.34 9.31 13.15
N GLN A 65 -2.39 8.60 14.27
CA GLN A 65 -1.33 7.68 14.72
C GLN A 65 -1.45 6.27 14.14
N THR A 66 -2.62 5.92 13.59
CA THR A 66 -2.84 4.63 12.93
C THR A 66 -1.80 4.40 11.82
N ILE A 67 -1.13 3.25 11.86
CA ILE A 67 -0.14 2.84 10.88
C ILE A 67 -0.80 2.57 9.54
N VAL A 68 -0.23 3.13 8.46
CA VAL A 68 -0.64 2.81 7.08
C VAL A 68 0.33 1.77 6.50
N MET A 69 -0.15 0.52 6.38
CA MET A 69 0.63 -0.59 5.80
C MET A 69 0.15 -0.92 4.39
N GLY A 70 0.85 -0.45 3.35
CA GLY A 70 0.51 -0.79 1.96
C GLY A 70 0.54 -2.30 1.71
N ALA A 71 -0.46 -2.84 1.01
CA ALA A 71 -0.63 -4.28 0.81
C ALA A 71 -1.13 -4.65 -0.58
N SER A 72 -1.10 -5.96 -0.90
CA SER A 72 -1.67 -6.54 -2.14
C SER A 72 -1.09 -5.97 -3.44
N PHE A 73 0.23 -5.83 -3.52
CA PHE A 73 0.94 -5.36 -4.71
C PHE A 73 0.81 -6.32 -5.91
N ARG A 74 1.03 -5.81 -7.13
CA ARG A 74 1.14 -6.61 -8.37
C ARG A 74 2.56 -6.63 -8.93
N ASN A 75 3.32 -5.58 -8.69
CA ASN A 75 4.67 -5.44 -9.22
C ASN A 75 5.54 -4.58 -8.28
N ILE A 76 6.84 -4.57 -8.54
CA ILE A 76 7.82 -3.84 -7.74
C ILE A 76 7.70 -2.33 -7.87
N ASP A 77 7.19 -1.82 -8.98
CA ASP A 77 7.10 -0.38 -9.20
C ASP A 77 6.05 0.24 -8.27
N GLN A 78 4.93 -0.45 -8.02
CA GLN A 78 3.95 -0.02 -7.01
C GLN A 78 4.56 0.07 -5.60
N ILE A 79 5.49 -0.83 -5.28
CA ILE A 79 6.21 -0.84 -4.00
C ILE A 79 7.15 0.36 -3.92
N LYS A 80 7.92 0.60 -4.98
CA LYS A 80 8.84 1.76 -5.07
C LYS A 80 8.09 3.09 -4.97
N ALA A 81 6.93 3.21 -5.61
CA ALA A 81 6.11 4.41 -5.59
C ALA A 81 5.50 4.72 -4.20
N LEU A 82 5.49 3.74 -3.29
CA LEU A 82 5.05 3.88 -1.90
C LEU A 82 6.21 3.81 -0.89
N THR A 83 7.45 3.96 -1.35
CA THR A 83 8.59 4.16 -0.45
C THR A 83 8.35 5.35 0.49
N GLY A 84 8.57 5.16 1.79
CA GLY A 84 8.40 6.21 2.80
C GLY A 84 7.04 6.28 3.50
N ILE A 85 6.09 5.39 3.18
CA ILE A 85 4.95 5.15 4.08
C ILE A 85 5.38 4.33 5.30
N ASP A 86 4.50 4.19 6.30
CA ASP A 86 4.86 3.57 7.59
C ASP A 86 5.34 2.11 7.44
N ALA A 87 4.62 1.30 6.66
CA ALA A 87 4.95 -0.11 6.45
C ALA A 87 4.46 -0.63 5.08
N LEU A 88 5.06 -1.73 4.62
CA LEU A 88 4.66 -2.46 3.43
C LEU A 88 4.59 -3.96 3.74
N THR A 89 3.52 -4.63 3.35
CA THR A 89 3.46 -6.10 3.32
C THR A 89 3.57 -6.59 1.88
N ILE A 90 4.59 -7.41 1.63
CA ILE A 90 5.03 -7.75 0.28
C ILE A 90 5.08 -9.28 0.18
N SER A 91 4.42 -9.82 -0.85
CA SER A 91 4.51 -11.25 -1.17
C SER A 91 5.90 -11.58 -1.71
N TYR A 92 6.43 -12.74 -1.29
CA TYR A 92 7.71 -13.27 -1.76
C TYR A 92 7.78 -13.43 -3.29
N VAL A 93 6.63 -13.61 -3.95
CA VAL A 93 6.55 -13.72 -5.42
C VAL A 93 6.97 -12.43 -6.13
N ILE A 94 6.78 -11.26 -5.49
CA ILE A 94 7.03 -9.94 -6.10
C ILE A 94 8.48 -9.49 -5.89
N ILE A 95 9.05 -9.80 -4.73
CA ILE A 95 10.46 -9.57 -4.46
C ILE A 95 11.09 -10.92 -4.15
N PRO A 96 11.88 -11.50 -5.07
CA PRO A 96 12.67 -12.69 -4.78
C PRO A 96 13.79 -12.31 -3.79
N LEU A 97 13.44 -12.22 -2.52
CA LEU A 97 14.40 -11.97 -1.44
C LEU A 97 15.24 -13.24 -1.28
N LYS A 98 16.54 -13.16 -1.62
CA LYS A 98 17.48 -14.18 -1.16
C LYS A 98 17.65 -13.99 0.36
N PRO A 99 17.53 -15.06 1.18
CA PRO A 99 17.43 -14.97 2.64
C PRO A 99 18.59 -14.28 3.39
N ASN A 100 19.69 -13.95 2.71
CA ASN A 100 20.90 -13.38 3.34
C ASN A 100 21.26 -11.94 2.94
N ASN A 101 20.48 -11.26 2.09
CA ASN A 101 20.77 -9.87 1.76
C ASN A 101 19.86 -8.94 2.55
N LYS A 102 20.40 -8.30 3.59
CA LYS A 102 19.84 -7.06 4.17
C LYS A 102 19.79 -6.01 3.08
N THR A 103 18.72 -6.02 2.29
CA THR A 103 18.52 -5.06 1.21
C THR A 103 17.73 -3.90 1.77
N SER A 104 18.48 -2.96 2.33
CA SER A 104 18.01 -1.67 2.84
C SER A 104 17.57 -0.78 1.67
N TYR A 105 16.44 -1.11 1.04
CA TYR A 105 15.89 -0.31 -0.06
C TYR A 105 14.71 0.59 0.35
N PHE A 106 14.22 0.49 1.59
CA PHE A 106 12.96 1.13 1.97
C PHE A 106 13.03 1.65 3.41
N ASN A 107 12.74 2.95 3.62
CA ASN A 107 12.53 3.54 4.95
C ASN A 107 11.13 3.16 5.50
N CYS A 108 10.78 1.88 5.48
CA CYS A 108 9.51 1.36 6.01
C CYS A 108 9.71 -0.07 6.53
N PHE A 109 8.86 -0.51 7.47
CA PHE A 109 8.86 -1.91 7.90
C PHE A 109 8.32 -2.81 6.78
N ILE A 110 9.12 -3.81 6.36
CA ILE A 110 8.71 -4.80 5.36
C ILE A 110 8.33 -6.10 6.07
N TYR A 111 7.08 -6.53 5.88
CA TYR A 111 6.58 -7.82 6.34
C TYR A 111 6.43 -8.77 5.16
N SER A 112 7.12 -9.91 5.21
CA SER A 112 6.91 -11.02 4.28
C SER A 112 5.74 -11.87 4.75
N SER A 113 4.69 -11.96 3.94
CA SER A 113 3.65 -12.97 4.14
C SER A 113 4.15 -14.30 3.57
N PHE A 114 4.53 -15.23 4.45
CA PHE A 114 4.66 -16.65 4.09
C PHE A 114 3.24 -17.22 3.97
N GLU A 115 2.95 -17.86 2.85
CA GLU A 115 1.89 -18.88 2.80
C GLU A 115 2.45 -20.20 3.35
#